data_AF-A0A7C4FRW5-F1
#
_entry.id   AF-A0A7C4FRW5-F1
#
_cell.length_a   1.000
_cell.length_b   1.000
_cell.length_c   1.000
_cell.angle_alpha   90.00
_cell.angle_beta   90.00
_cell.angle_gamma   90.00
#
_symmetry.space_group_name_H-M   'P 1'
#
loop_
_entity.id
_entity.type
_entity.pdbx_description
1 polymer ?
#
loop_
_entity_poly.entity_id
_entity_poly.type
_entity_poly.pdbx_seq_one_letter_code
_entity_poly.pdbx_strand_id
1 'polypeptide(L)'
;MPFAVFQHLCPNCGGRISADRLEAGLACSKCLPVETVKRETAHQQPLLCGLLRERGNLQNYRWVCYLHDNEKAFEEFFRRH
;
A
#
# COMPACT_ATOMS: atom_id res chain seq x y z
N MET A 1 -20.17 -0.61 -9.22
CA MET A 1 -20.28 -0.18 -7.81
C MET A 1 -19.59 -1.21 -6.95
N PRO A 2 -18.88 -0.84 -5.87
CA PRO A 2 -18.24 -1.81 -5.01
C PRO A 2 -19.28 -2.64 -4.25
N PHE A 3 -19.05 -3.95 -4.11
CA PHE A 3 -19.96 -4.85 -3.39
C PHE A 3 -20.09 -4.47 -1.90
N ALA A 4 -19.02 -3.96 -1.29
CA ALA A 4 -19.02 -3.43 0.07
C ALA A 4 -18.08 -2.23 0.23
N VAL A 5 -18.39 -1.40 1.23
CA VAL A 5 -17.52 -0.30 1.70
C VAL A 5 -17.34 -0.46 3.20
N PHE A 6 -16.08 -0.59 3.63
CA PHE A 6 -15.72 -0.73 5.02
C PHE A 6 -15.34 0.62 5.61
N GLN A 7 -15.81 0.89 6.83
CA GLN A 7 -15.38 2.05 7.62
C GLN A 7 -14.07 1.70 8.34
N HIS A 8 -13.19 2.69 8.49
CA HIS A 8 -11.95 2.59 9.26
C HIS A 8 -10.90 1.56 8.80
N LEU A 9 -11.04 0.98 7.60
CA LEU A 9 -10.14 -0.08 7.11
C LEU A 9 -9.14 0.37 6.04
N CYS A 10 -9.07 1.64 5.66
CA CYS A 10 -7.98 2.08 4.79
C CYS A 10 -6.64 1.92 5.54
N PRO A 11 -5.69 1.12 5.04
CA PRO A 11 -4.45 0.83 5.77
C PRO A 11 -3.50 2.04 5.86
N ASN A 12 -3.71 3.06 5.01
CA ASN A 12 -2.92 4.28 5.05
C ASN A 12 -3.50 5.34 6.01
N CYS A 13 -4.79 5.69 5.88
CA CYS A 13 -5.37 6.82 6.61
C CYS A 13 -6.44 6.45 7.65
N GLY A 14 -6.80 5.16 7.79
CA GLY A 14 -7.90 4.74 8.67
C GLY A 14 -9.28 5.26 8.25
N GLY A 15 -9.44 5.66 6.99
CA GLY A 15 -10.72 6.08 6.41
C GLY A 15 -11.51 4.94 5.78
N ARG A 16 -12.64 5.28 5.15
CA ARG A 16 -13.44 4.31 4.38
C ARG A 16 -12.70 3.77 3.16
N ILE A 17 -12.91 2.50 2.84
CA ILE A 17 -12.32 1.82 1.69
C ILE A 17 -13.33 0.85 1.07
N SER A 18 -13.29 0.69 -0.25
CA SER A 18 -14.12 -0.27 -0.95
C SER A 18 -13.48 -1.67 -0.96
N ALA A 19 -14.30 -2.72 -1.00
CA ALA A 19 -13.83 -4.10 -0.95
C ALA A 19 -12.81 -4.43 -2.05
N ASP A 20 -13.05 -3.99 -3.28
CA ASP A 20 -12.17 -4.19 -4.45
C ASP A 20 -10.77 -3.60 -4.24
N ARG A 21 -10.67 -2.44 -3.58
CA ARG A 21 -9.37 -1.80 -3.31
C ARG A 21 -8.63 -2.49 -2.18
N LEU A 22 -9.35 -2.93 -1.16
CA LEU A 22 -8.76 -3.67 -0.06
C LEU A 22 -8.25 -5.04 -0.52
N GLU A 23 -9.03 -5.74 -1.33
CA GLU A 23 -8.66 -7.01 -1.98
C GLU A 23 -7.42 -6.85 -2.88
N ALA A 24 -7.34 -5.75 -3.62
CA ALA A 24 -6.19 -5.42 -4.45
C ALA A 24 -4.95 -4.96 -3.64
N GLY A 25 -5.00 -4.96 -2.31
CA GLY A 25 -3.89 -4.51 -1.47
C GLY A 25 -3.57 -3.01 -1.59
N LEU A 26 -4.57 -2.18 -1.95
CA LEU A 26 -4.41 -0.74 -2.17
C LEU A 26 -4.96 0.08 -0.99
N ALA A 27 -4.51 1.33 -0.89
CA ALA A 27 -5.16 2.33 -0.03
C ALA A 27 -6.49 2.81 -0.64
N CYS A 28 -7.31 3.57 0.10
CA CYS A 28 -8.54 4.14 -0.43
C CYS A 28 -8.29 5.16 -1.56
N SER A 29 -9.34 5.49 -2.34
CA SER A 29 -9.23 6.42 -3.48
C SER A 29 -8.78 7.84 -3.11
N LYS A 30 -9.03 8.28 -1.86
CA LYS A 30 -8.53 9.57 -1.37
C LYS A 30 -7.01 9.55 -1.18
N CYS A 31 -6.46 8.42 -0.71
CA CYS A 31 -5.03 8.30 -0.51
C CYS A 31 -4.28 7.99 -1.80
N LEU A 32 -4.89 7.19 -2.66
CA LEU A 32 -4.33 6.69 -3.90
C LEU A 32 -5.39 6.69 -5.01
N PRO A 33 -5.53 7.78 -5.79
CA PRO A 33 -6.53 7.89 -6.86
C PRO A 33 -6.38 6.81 -7.94
N VAL A 34 -7.46 6.48 -8.65
CA VAL A 34 -7.50 5.33 -9.59
C VAL A 34 -6.54 5.52 -10.77
N GLU A 35 -6.34 6.76 -11.20
CA GLU A 35 -5.45 7.18 -12.28
C GLU A 35 -3.98 6.84 -11.99
N THR A 36 -3.64 6.65 -10.71
CA THR A 36 -2.28 6.34 -10.26
C THR A 36 -2.00 4.83 -10.23
N VAL A 37 -3.00 3.98 -10.45
CA VAL A 37 -2.87 2.52 -10.35
C VAL A 37 -2.93 1.91 -11.73
N LYS A 38 -1.79 1.45 -12.26
CA LYS A 38 -1.78 0.58 -13.44
C LYS A 38 -2.34 -0.78 -13.01
N ARG A 39 -3.42 -1.24 -13.66
CA ARG A 39 -4.09 -2.52 -13.33
C ARG A 39 -3.14 -3.72 -13.32
N GLU A 40 -2.08 -3.65 -14.10
CA GLU A 40 -1.09 -4.72 -14.28
C GLU A 40 -0.17 -4.91 -13.07
N THR A 41 0.01 -3.91 -12.21
CA THR A 41 1.00 -3.95 -11.12
C THR A 41 0.39 -4.18 -9.73
N ALA A 42 -0.95 -4.20 -9.61
CA ALA A 42 -1.67 -4.24 -8.33
C ALA A 42 -1.29 -5.43 -7.40
N HIS A 43 -0.68 -6.50 -7.94
CA HIS A 43 -0.28 -7.69 -7.18
C HIS A 43 1.21 -7.74 -6.80
N GLN A 44 2.01 -6.74 -7.16
CA GLN A 44 3.45 -6.74 -6.85
C GLN A 44 3.71 -5.96 -5.56
N GLN A 45 4.03 -6.65 -4.46
CA GLN A 45 4.69 -5.99 -3.32
C GLN A 45 6.14 -5.66 -3.72
N PRO A 46 6.67 -4.43 -3.47
CA PRO A 46 6.20 -3.41 -2.53
C PRO A 46 5.54 -2.18 -3.21
N LEU A 47 4.61 -2.37 -4.14
CA LEU A 47 4.05 -1.27 -4.94
C LEU A 47 3.39 -0.17 -4.09
N LEU A 48 2.61 -0.53 -3.06
CA LEU A 48 1.88 0.47 -2.27
C LEU A 48 2.81 1.44 -1.51
N CYS A 49 3.96 0.96 -1.03
CA CYS A 49 4.95 1.81 -0.37
C CYS A 49 5.55 2.85 -1.32
N GLY A 50 5.91 2.42 -2.54
CA GLY A 50 6.41 3.33 -3.59
C GLY A 50 5.37 4.38 -3.96
N LEU A 51 4.15 3.95 -4.30
CA LEU A 51 3.06 4.83 -4.71
C LEU A 51 2.71 5.90 -3.67
N LEU A 52 2.68 5.52 -2.38
CA LEU A 52 2.38 6.48 -1.30
C LEU A 52 3.55 7.44 -1.03
N ARG A 53 4.81 6.99 -1.18
CA ARG A 53 6.02 7.82 -1.04
C ARG A 53 6.13 8.85 -2.16
N GLU A 54 5.99 8.42 -3.42
CA GLU A 54 6.03 9.29 -4.60
C GLU A 54 4.99 10.41 -4.52
N ARG A 55 3.82 10.11 -3.94
CA ARG A 55 2.74 11.08 -3.74
C ARG A 55 2.93 11.96 -2.49
N GLY A 56 3.94 11.70 -1.66
CA GLY A 56 4.14 12.40 -0.39
C GLY A 56 2.98 12.19 0.61
N ASN A 57 2.24 11.08 0.49
CA ASN A 57 1.03 10.81 1.27
C ASN A 57 1.15 9.51 2.10
N LEU A 58 2.37 9.13 2.45
CA LEU A 58 2.62 8.01 3.33
C LEU A 58 2.25 8.39 4.77
N GLN A 59 1.19 7.79 5.30
CA GLN A 59 0.65 8.06 6.63
C GLN A 59 0.91 6.84 7.54
N ASN A 60 -0.12 6.11 7.96
CA ASN A 60 0.01 4.99 8.89
C ASN A 60 0.69 3.78 8.24
N TYR A 61 0.56 3.63 6.92
CA TYR A 61 1.20 2.54 6.17
C TYR A 61 2.74 2.58 6.22
N ARG A 62 3.32 3.68 6.71
CA ARG A 62 4.77 3.82 6.92
C ARG A 62 5.38 2.70 7.75
N TRP A 63 4.63 2.15 8.72
CA TRP A 63 5.13 1.07 9.58
C TRP A 63 5.33 -0.22 8.80
N VAL A 64 4.40 -0.55 7.91
CA VAL A 64 4.53 -1.72 7.03
C VAL A 64 5.71 -1.52 6.08
N CYS A 65 5.86 -0.32 5.51
CA CYS A 65 6.99 -0.01 4.65
C CYS A 65 8.33 -0.08 5.38
N TYR A 66 8.40 0.42 6.62
CA TYR A 66 9.57 0.31 7.47
C TYR A 66 9.94 -1.16 7.70
N LEU A 67 8.98 -2.00 8.11
CA LEU A 67 9.24 -3.42 8.35
C LEU A 67 9.79 -4.11 7.10
N HIS A 68 9.20 -3.85 5.93
CA HIS A 68 9.60 -4.48 4.69
C HIS A 68 10.96 -3.97 4.18
N ASP A 69 11.28 -2.69 4.38
CA ASP A 69 12.60 -2.15 4.07
C ASP A 69 13.69 -2.76 4.99
N ASN A 70 13.39 -2.96 6.28
CA ASN A 70 14.32 -3.59 7.23
C ASN A 70 14.52 -5.07 6.94
N GLU A 71 13.45 -5.80 6.62
CA GLU A 71 13.52 -7.20 6.17
C GLU A 71 14.45 -7.34 4.96
N LYS A 72 14.27 -6.50 3.93
CA LYS A 72 15.15 -6.52 2.75
C LYS A 72 16.60 -6.19 3.08
N ALA A 73 16.83 -5.15 3.89
CA ALA A 73 18.18 -4.78 4.30
C ALA A 73 18.86 -5.92 5.10
N PHE A 74 18.10 -6.61 5.94
CA PHE A 74 18.56 -7.77 6.69
C PHE A 74 18.88 -8.94 5.76
N GLU A 75 17.99 -9.32 4.84
CA GLU A 75 18.28 -10.35 3.85
C GLU A 75 19.54 -10.04 3.02
N GLU A 76 19.69 -8.80 2.57
CA GLU A 76 20.88 -8.37 1.82
C GLU A 76 22.16 -8.47 2.62
N PHE A 77 22.12 -8.19 3.93
CA PHE A 77 23.27 -8.36 4.83
C PHE A 77 23.77 -9.81 4.83
N PHE A 78 22.85 -10.79 4.94
CA PHE A 78 23.18 -12.23 4.91
C PHE A 78 23.51 -12.77 3.53
N ARG A 79 23.14 -12.09 2.44
CA ARG A 79 23.58 -12.50 1.09
C ARG A 79 25.01 -12.06 0.79
N ARG A 80 25.52 -11.04 1.50
CA ARG A 80 26.85 -10.47 1.29
C ARG A 80 27.92 -11.09 2.20
N HIS A 81 27.53 -11.79 3.26
CA HIS A 81 28.40 -12.49 4.22
C HIS A 81 28.09 -13.98 4.20
#